data_AF-K6DTS6-F1
#
_entry.id   AF-K6DTS6-F1
#
_cell.length_a   1.000
_cell.length_b   1.000
_cell.length_c   1.000
_cell.angle_alpha   90.00
_cell.angle_beta   90.00
_cell.angle_gamma   90.00
#
_symmetry.space_group_name_H-M   'P 1'
#
loop_
_entity.id
_entity.type
_entity.pdbx_description
1 polymer ?
#
loop_
_entity_poly.entity_id
_entity_poly.type
_entity_poly.pdbx_seq_one_letter_code
_entity_poly.pdbx_strand_id
1 'polypeptide(L)'
;MTNEAIKELEELFIRTEEAVTTFMNMLQPKIEGANDEYQHLYWHHIYEEEEQRLDRLKDLLPRVNHYVNNKEDQSIDNLEFIHLLQDISLEKFGLHNFEEHLDLALYDDSTGEHGETLRSMRKMAEADYKRIKVLLNTLNEAYGGAANRAGSVPTDEKEHVGDHLKLGKFSNEHTIMNEKPIIPGKKKLTVGSLKYN
;
A
#
# COMPACT_ATOMS: atom_id res chain seq x y z
N MET A 1 -7.62 20.25 -17.14
CA MET A 1 -6.56 19.24 -16.95
C MET A 1 -6.45 18.82 -15.50
N THR A 2 -6.29 19.74 -14.54
CA THR A 2 -6.28 19.41 -13.10
C THR A 2 -7.59 18.81 -12.60
N ASN A 3 -8.73 19.39 -12.98
CA ASN A 3 -10.04 18.86 -12.56
C ASN A 3 -10.30 17.42 -13.04
N GLU A 4 -9.89 17.10 -14.27
CA GLU A 4 -9.99 15.73 -14.80
C GLU A 4 -9.11 14.76 -14.00
N ALA A 5 -7.93 15.21 -13.54
CA ALA A 5 -7.07 14.39 -12.70
C ALA A 5 -7.68 14.14 -11.31
N ILE A 6 -8.33 15.13 -10.70
CA ILE A 6 -9.03 14.97 -9.42
C ILE A 6 -10.24 14.04 -9.58
N LYS A 7 -11.01 14.19 -10.66
CA LYS A 7 -12.12 13.28 -10.97
C LYS A 7 -11.66 11.84 -11.18
N GLU A 8 -10.56 11.66 -11.89
CA GLU A 8 -10.01 10.32 -12.06
C GLU A 8 -9.52 9.74 -10.73
N LEU A 9 -8.87 10.53 -9.88
CA LEU A 9 -8.49 10.09 -8.52
C LEU A 9 -9.70 9.64 -7.69
N GLU A 10 -10.84 10.33 -7.79
CA GLU A 10 -12.09 9.91 -7.16
C GLU A 10 -12.49 8.49 -7.60
N GLU A 11 -12.49 8.24 -8.91
CA GLU A 11 -12.83 6.92 -9.47
C GLU A 11 -11.84 5.83 -9.03
N LEU A 12 -10.55 6.14 -8.90
CA LEU A 12 -9.54 5.20 -8.39
C LEU A 12 -9.76 4.87 -6.91
N PHE A 13 -10.09 5.86 -6.09
CA PHE A 13 -10.30 5.67 -4.66
C PHE A 13 -11.60 4.94 -4.33
N ILE A 14 -12.67 5.17 -5.09
CA ILE A 14 -13.93 4.39 -4.96
C ILE A 14 -13.64 2.90 -5.22
N ARG A 15 -12.92 2.57 -6.29
CA ARG A 15 -12.56 1.18 -6.57
C ARG A 15 -11.64 0.58 -5.51
N THR A 16 -10.73 1.39 -4.96
CA THR A 16 -9.84 0.95 -3.88
C THR A 16 -10.65 0.64 -2.62
N GLU A 17 -11.63 1.48 -2.26
CA GLU A 17 -12.54 1.26 -1.12
C GLU A 17 -13.31 -0.07 -1.26
N GLU A 18 -13.86 -0.33 -2.45
CA GLU A 18 -14.57 -1.58 -2.76
C GLU A 18 -13.65 -2.81 -2.65
N ALA A 19 -12.42 -2.70 -3.17
CA ALA A 19 -11.44 -3.79 -3.13
C ALA A 19 -10.93 -4.07 -1.72
N VAL A 20 -10.63 -3.05 -0.93
CA VAL A 20 -10.22 -3.17 0.48
C VAL A 20 -11.33 -3.84 1.28
N THR A 21 -12.58 -3.38 1.12
CA THR A 21 -13.74 -3.99 1.78
C THR A 21 -13.89 -5.48 1.40
N THR A 22 -13.73 -5.79 0.11
CA THR A 22 -13.79 -7.17 -0.39
C THR A 22 -12.68 -8.03 0.19
N PHE A 23 -11.45 -7.50 0.26
CA PHE A 23 -10.31 -8.21 0.82
C PHE A 23 -10.47 -8.46 2.33
N MET A 24 -10.93 -7.47 3.09
CA MET A 24 -11.23 -7.63 4.53
C MET A 24 -12.26 -8.74 4.78
N ASN A 25 -13.30 -8.82 3.95
CA ASN A 25 -14.28 -9.91 4.03
C ASN A 25 -13.68 -11.30 3.76
N MET A 26 -12.64 -11.39 2.92
CA MET A 26 -11.89 -12.64 2.70
C MET A 26 -10.94 -12.97 3.86
N LEU A 27 -10.41 -11.97 4.55
CA LEU A 27 -9.54 -12.17 5.71
C LEU A 27 -10.30 -12.63 6.95
N GLN A 28 -11.54 -12.18 7.14
CA GLN A 28 -12.35 -12.53 8.31
C GLN A 28 -12.40 -14.05 8.59
N PRO A 29 -12.76 -14.94 7.64
CA PRO A 29 -12.75 -16.38 7.90
C PRO A 29 -11.35 -16.96 8.13
N LYS A 30 -10.27 -16.34 7.58
CA LYS A 30 -8.88 -16.75 7.86
C LYS A 30 -8.47 -16.44 9.30
N ILE A 31 -8.97 -15.34 9.86
CA ILE A 31 -8.76 -14.95 11.26
C ILE A 31 -9.53 -15.88 12.19
N GLU A 32 -10.83 -16.05 11.92
CA GLU A 32 -11.73 -16.90 12.74
C GLU A 32 -11.32 -18.38 12.71
N GLY A 33 -10.79 -18.85 11.57
CA GLY A 33 -10.32 -20.22 11.35
C GLY A 33 -8.84 -20.45 11.62
N ALA A 34 -8.12 -19.51 12.23
CA ALA A 34 -6.68 -19.64 12.48
C ALA A 34 -6.34 -20.83 13.39
N ASN A 35 -5.33 -21.62 13.02
CA ASN A 35 -4.95 -22.85 13.72
C ASN A 35 -3.98 -22.59 14.89
N ASP A 36 -3.34 -21.42 14.92
CA ASP A 36 -2.42 -21.00 15.97
C ASP A 36 -2.43 -19.48 16.16
N GLU A 37 -1.81 -19.04 17.26
CA GLU A 37 -1.75 -17.63 17.67
C GLU A 37 -0.95 -16.77 16.66
N TYR A 38 0.07 -17.33 16.01
CA TYR A 38 0.84 -16.60 15.01
C TYR A 38 0.00 -16.32 13.77
N GLN A 39 -0.72 -17.33 13.25
CA GLN A 39 -1.60 -17.19 12.10
C GLN A 39 -2.75 -16.21 12.41
N HIS A 40 -3.32 -16.27 13.61
CA HIS A 40 -4.32 -15.30 14.03
C HIS A 40 -3.73 -13.88 14.04
N LEU A 41 -2.58 -13.67 14.70
CA LEU A 41 -1.96 -12.35 14.80
C LEU A 41 -1.59 -11.79 13.43
N TYR A 42 -1.06 -12.64 12.54
CA TYR A 42 -0.68 -12.27 11.18
C TYR A 42 -1.86 -11.73 10.36
N TRP A 43 -2.96 -12.49 10.27
CA TRP A 43 -4.13 -12.04 9.51
C TRP A 43 -4.87 -10.88 10.17
N HIS A 44 -4.92 -10.86 11.50
CA HIS A 44 -5.53 -9.78 12.26
C HIS A 44 -4.79 -8.46 12.03
N HIS A 45 -3.46 -8.47 12.05
CA HIS A 45 -2.67 -7.27 11.80
C HIS A 45 -2.90 -6.69 10.41
N ILE A 46 -2.92 -7.53 9.37
CA ILE A 46 -3.25 -7.10 8.01
C ILE A 46 -4.66 -6.50 7.99
N TYR A 47 -5.64 -7.16 8.62
CA TYR A 47 -7.01 -6.66 8.69
C TYR A 47 -7.09 -5.28 9.36
N GLU A 48 -6.40 -5.06 10.49
CA GLU A 48 -6.38 -3.77 11.18
C GLU A 48 -5.79 -2.65 10.31
N GLU A 49 -4.71 -2.93 9.57
CA GLU A 49 -4.10 -1.94 8.68
C GLU A 49 -5.03 -1.55 7.52
N GLU A 50 -5.78 -2.53 6.99
CA GLU A 50 -6.80 -2.32 5.97
C GLU A 50 -8.03 -1.58 6.50
N GLU A 51 -8.47 -1.87 7.73
CA GLU A 51 -9.54 -1.14 8.40
C GLU A 51 -9.16 0.34 8.58
N GLN A 52 -7.95 0.62 9.06
CA GLN A 52 -7.44 1.98 9.18
C GLN A 52 -7.34 2.69 7.83
N ARG A 53 -7.05 1.97 6.74
CA ARG A 53 -7.09 2.54 5.38
C ARG A 53 -8.51 2.88 4.97
N LEU A 54 -9.46 1.99 5.24
CA LEU A 54 -10.87 2.21 4.92
C LEU A 54 -11.40 3.47 5.63
N ASP A 55 -11.04 3.69 6.89
CA ASP A 55 -11.39 4.91 7.62
C ASP A 55 -10.80 6.18 6.97
N ARG A 56 -9.55 6.12 6.49
CA ARG A 56 -8.96 7.23 5.73
C ARG A 56 -9.66 7.47 4.40
N LEU A 57 -10.02 6.42 3.67
CA LEU A 57 -10.75 6.53 2.39
C LEU A 57 -12.12 7.17 2.58
N LYS A 58 -12.83 6.82 3.67
CA LYS A 58 -14.14 7.42 4.03
C LYS A 58 -14.05 8.92 4.34
N ASP A 59 -12.93 9.40 4.89
CA ASP A 59 -12.68 10.84 5.05
C ASP A 59 -12.23 11.50 3.73
N LEU A 60 -11.36 10.82 2.98
CA LEU A 60 -10.75 11.34 1.76
C LEU A 60 -11.76 11.54 0.62
N LEU A 61 -12.63 10.55 0.38
CA LEU A 61 -13.56 10.55 -0.75
C LEU A 61 -14.52 11.75 -0.77
N PRO A 62 -15.21 12.11 0.33
CA PRO A 62 -16.03 13.32 0.37
C PRO A 62 -15.25 14.60 0.04
N ARG A 63 -13.99 14.68 0.49
CA ARG A 63 -13.13 15.83 0.23
C ARG A 63 -12.71 15.86 -1.24
N VAL A 64 -12.31 14.74 -1.84
CA VAL A 64 -12.06 14.66 -3.29
C VAL A 64 -13.28 15.11 -4.07
N ASN A 65 -14.47 14.59 -3.73
CA ASN A 65 -15.73 14.94 -4.39
C ASN A 65 -16.04 16.45 -4.30
N HIS A 66 -15.77 17.08 -3.15
CA HIS A 66 -15.89 18.54 -3.01
C HIS A 66 -15.08 19.26 -4.09
N TYR A 67 -13.80 18.91 -4.27
CA TYR A 67 -12.95 19.57 -5.25
C TYR A 67 -13.24 19.18 -6.69
N VAL A 68 -13.81 17.99 -6.97
CA VAL A 68 -14.36 17.65 -8.30
C VAL A 68 -15.47 18.63 -8.70
N ASN A 69 -16.31 19.02 -7.74
CA ASN A 69 -17.48 19.86 -7.98
C ASN A 69 -17.22 21.37 -7.84
N ASN A 70 -16.16 21.77 -7.12
CA ASN A 70 -15.80 23.16 -6.84
C ASN A 70 -14.37 23.45 -7.33
N LYS A 71 -14.21 23.52 -8.66
CA LYS A 71 -12.88 23.66 -9.31
C LYS A 71 -12.13 24.94 -8.94
N GLU A 72 -12.85 25.99 -8.59
CA GLU A 72 -12.31 27.28 -8.15
C GLU A 72 -11.58 27.20 -6.82
N ASP A 73 -11.92 26.21 -5.99
CA ASP A 73 -11.26 25.98 -4.71
C ASP A 73 -9.91 25.25 -4.88
N GLN A 74 -9.62 24.70 -6.06
CA GLN A 74 -8.36 24.00 -6.37
C GLN A 74 -7.20 25.00 -6.56
N SER A 75 -6.73 25.59 -5.46
CA SER A 75 -5.69 26.61 -5.45
C SER A 75 -4.61 26.32 -4.40
N ILE A 76 -3.37 26.74 -4.68
CA ILE A 76 -2.26 26.65 -3.72
C ILE A 76 -2.43 27.57 -2.50
N ASP A 77 -3.28 28.59 -2.61
CA ASP A 77 -3.63 29.47 -1.51
C ASP A 77 -4.72 28.87 -0.60
N ASN A 78 -5.34 27.76 -1.04
CA ASN A 78 -6.31 27.02 -0.25
C ASN A 78 -5.61 25.92 0.56
N LEU A 79 -5.44 26.14 1.86
CA LEU A 79 -4.77 25.19 2.75
C LEU A 79 -5.44 23.81 2.76
N GLU A 80 -6.76 23.74 2.70
CA GLU A 80 -7.50 22.48 2.68
C GLU A 80 -7.24 21.68 1.39
N PHE A 81 -6.99 22.39 0.28
CA PHE A 81 -6.61 21.74 -0.97
C PHE A 81 -5.21 21.16 -0.89
N ILE A 82 -4.28 21.86 -0.21
CA ILE A 82 -2.94 21.33 0.04
C ILE A 82 -2.99 20.09 0.95
N HIS A 83 -3.80 20.10 2.00
CA HIS A 83 -4.00 18.92 2.85
C HIS A 83 -4.61 17.75 2.06
N LEU A 84 -5.57 18.02 1.15
CA LEU A 84 -6.09 16.99 0.25
C LEU A 84 -4.96 16.35 -0.57
N LEU A 85 -4.09 17.13 -1.19
CA LEU A 85 -2.98 16.59 -1.99
C LEU A 85 -2.02 15.75 -1.14
N GLN A 86 -1.82 16.10 0.13
CA GLN A 86 -1.02 15.31 1.07
C GLN A 86 -1.68 13.97 1.39
N ASP A 87 -2.99 13.97 1.65
CA ASP A 87 -3.75 12.75 1.95
C ASP A 87 -3.83 11.82 0.73
N ILE A 88 -3.98 12.36 -0.48
CA ILE A 88 -3.87 11.62 -1.75
C ILE A 88 -2.48 11.00 -1.88
N SER A 89 -1.43 11.73 -1.51
CA SER A 89 -0.07 11.19 -1.50
C SER A 89 0.12 10.09 -0.45
N LEU A 90 -0.54 10.17 0.70
CA LEU A 90 -0.55 9.11 1.71
C LEU A 90 -1.31 7.88 1.20
N GLU A 91 -2.43 8.07 0.52
CA GLU A 91 -3.21 6.95 -0.02
C GLU A 91 -2.49 6.24 -1.18
N LYS A 92 -1.64 6.94 -1.93
CA LYS A 92 -0.69 6.30 -2.85
C LYS A 92 0.23 5.30 -2.11
N PHE A 93 0.68 5.61 -0.88
CA PHE A 93 1.39 4.63 -0.05
C PHE A 93 0.49 3.51 0.43
N GLY A 94 -0.72 3.86 0.87
CA GLY A 94 -1.75 2.90 1.24
C GLY A 94 -1.94 1.84 0.15
N LEU A 95 -2.10 2.26 -1.10
CA LEU A 95 -2.32 1.36 -2.23
C LEU A 95 -1.13 0.44 -2.53
N HIS A 96 0.10 0.90 -2.27
CA HIS A 96 1.28 0.03 -2.36
C HIS A 96 1.27 -1.04 -1.26
N ASN A 97 1.00 -0.64 -0.01
CA ASN A 97 0.84 -1.60 1.08
C ASN A 97 -0.31 -2.59 0.79
N PHE A 98 -1.39 -2.14 0.15
CA PHE A 98 -2.46 -3.03 -0.33
C PHE A 98 -1.94 -4.07 -1.32
N GLU A 99 -1.14 -3.64 -2.29
CA GLU A 99 -0.49 -4.54 -3.26
C GLU A 99 0.34 -5.60 -2.53
N GLU A 100 1.13 -5.21 -1.53
CA GLU A 100 1.93 -6.13 -0.71
C GLU A 100 1.04 -7.11 0.10
N HIS A 101 -0.04 -6.64 0.70
CA HIS A 101 -0.99 -7.49 1.42
C HIS A 101 -1.68 -8.51 0.51
N LEU A 102 -1.99 -8.13 -0.73
CA LEU A 102 -2.52 -9.04 -1.72
C LEU A 102 -1.48 -10.07 -2.18
N ASP A 103 -0.22 -9.67 -2.35
CA ASP A 103 0.87 -10.59 -2.66
C ASP A 103 1.09 -11.60 -1.51
N LEU A 104 1.01 -11.15 -0.25
CA LEU A 104 1.03 -12.00 0.95
C LEU A 104 -0.15 -12.98 1.00
N ALA A 105 -1.36 -12.54 0.68
CA ALA A 105 -2.53 -13.40 0.60
C ALA A 105 -2.45 -14.42 -0.55
N LEU A 106 -1.90 -14.01 -1.70
CA LEU A 106 -1.66 -14.90 -2.84
C LEU A 106 -0.60 -15.94 -2.56
N TYR A 107 0.40 -15.64 -1.73
CA TYR A 107 1.38 -16.64 -1.31
C TYR A 107 0.72 -17.78 -0.51
N ASP A 108 -0.23 -17.45 0.38
CA ASP A 108 -0.99 -18.42 1.18
C ASP A 108 -2.06 -19.15 0.36
N ASP A 109 -2.76 -18.47 -0.55
CA ASP A 109 -3.93 -18.99 -1.28
C ASP A 109 -3.84 -18.84 -2.82
N SER A 110 -2.68 -19.15 -3.39
CA SER A 110 -2.43 -18.98 -4.83
C SER A 110 -3.38 -19.77 -5.73
N THR A 111 -3.85 -20.95 -5.30
CA THR A 111 -4.69 -21.85 -6.11
C THR A 111 -6.05 -22.16 -5.49
N GLY A 112 -6.40 -21.57 -4.35
CA GLY A 112 -7.70 -21.83 -3.72
C GLY A 112 -8.79 -20.89 -4.20
N GLU A 113 -9.88 -20.88 -3.43
CA GLU A 113 -11.17 -20.31 -3.80
C GLU A 113 -11.09 -18.82 -4.17
N HIS A 114 -10.20 -18.07 -3.54
CA HIS A 114 -10.09 -16.63 -3.75
C HIS A 114 -8.94 -16.23 -4.68
N GLY A 115 -8.14 -17.18 -5.17
CA GLY A 115 -6.91 -16.90 -5.91
C GLY A 115 -7.11 -16.03 -7.16
N GLU A 116 -8.19 -16.22 -7.93
CA GLU A 116 -8.50 -15.37 -9.09
C GLU A 116 -8.89 -13.95 -8.69
N THR A 117 -9.72 -13.81 -7.64
CA THR A 117 -10.15 -12.50 -7.14
C THR A 117 -8.98 -11.73 -6.57
N LEU A 118 -8.11 -12.37 -5.79
CA LEU A 118 -6.87 -11.78 -5.26
C LEU A 118 -5.95 -11.32 -6.41
N ARG A 119 -5.74 -12.14 -7.44
CA ARG A 119 -4.96 -11.75 -8.63
C ARG A 119 -5.58 -10.56 -9.37
N SER A 120 -6.90 -10.49 -9.45
CA SER A 120 -7.61 -9.38 -10.08
C SER A 120 -7.40 -8.08 -9.28
N MET A 121 -7.63 -8.12 -7.96
CA MET A 121 -7.40 -6.97 -7.07
C MET A 121 -5.94 -6.52 -7.12
N ARG A 122 -4.99 -7.46 -7.14
CA ARG A 122 -3.55 -7.16 -7.19
C ARG A 122 -3.16 -6.44 -8.48
N LYS A 123 -3.68 -6.89 -9.63
CA LYS A 123 -3.47 -6.21 -10.93
C LYS A 123 -4.10 -4.83 -10.94
N MET A 124 -5.27 -4.68 -10.36
CA MET A 124 -5.95 -3.39 -10.20
C MET A 124 -5.11 -2.44 -9.33
N ALA A 125 -4.69 -2.88 -8.14
CA ALA A 125 -3.90 -2.06 -7.22
C ALA A 125 -2.58 -1.60 -7.86
N GLU A 126 -1.88 -2.47 -8.58
CA GLU A 126 -0.66 -2.10 -9.31
C GLU A 126 -0.93 -1.05 -10.40
N ALA A 127 -2.00 -1.23 -11.19
CA ALA A 127 -2.36 -0.30 -12.25
C ALA A 127 -2.74 1.06 -11.68
N ASP A 128 -3.52 1.06 -10.61
CA ASP A 128 -4.04 2.25 -9.94
C ASP A 128 -2.90 3.01 -9.24
N TYR A 129 -1.97 2.32 -8.59
CA TYR A 129 -0.76 2.91 -8.01
C TYR A 129 0.05 3.67 -9.06
N LYS A 130 0.33 3.03 -10.20
CA LYS A 130 1.04 3.66 -11.32
C LYS A 130 0.28 4.87 -11.85
N ARG A 131 -1.05 4.78 -11.93
CA ARG A 131 -1.89 5.87 -12.42
C ARG A 131 -1.92 7.06 -11.47
N ILE A 132 -2.11 6.83 -10.16
CA ILE A 132 -2.07 7.86 -9.13
C ILE A 132 -0.73 8.61 -9.17
N LYS A 133 0.38 7.89 -9.35
CA LYS A 133 1.73 8.51 -9.48
C LYS A 133 1.78 9.51 -10.65
N VAL A 134 1.20 9.17 -11.79
CA VAL A 134 1.11 10.07 -12.96
C VAL A 134 0.19 11.26 -12.68
N LEU A 135 -0.95 11.04 -12.03
CA LEU A 135 -1.92 12.10 -11.71
C LEU A 135 -1.34 13.10 -10.70
N LEU A 136 -0.68 12.61 -9.65
CA LEU A 136 0.01 13.46 -8.67
C LEU A 136 1.13 14.29 -9.31
N ASN A 137 1.90 13.71 -10.23
CA ASN A 137 2.90 14.48 -10.98
C ASN A 137 2.25 15.59 -11.82
N THR A 138 1.14 15.28 -12.50
CA THR A 138 0.37 16.26 -13.28
C THR A 138 -0.15 17.40 -12.40
N LEU A 139 -0.65 17.09 -11.20
CA LEU A 139 -1.11 18.08 -10.23
C LEU A 139 0.07 18.92 -9.71
N ASN A 140 1.19 18.29 -9.37
CA ASN A 140 2.40 19.00 -8.91
C ASN A 140 2.93 20.00 -9.94
N GLU A 141 2.96 19.61 -11.23
CA GLU A 141 3.35 20.50 -12.33
C GLU A 141 2.37 21.68 -12.46
N ALA A 142 1.07 21.43 -12.34
CA ALA A 142 0.04 22.46 -12.46
C ALA A 142 0.06 23.47 -11.30
N TYR A 143 0.46 23.05 -10.10
CA TYR A 143 0.48 23.87 -8.88
C TYR A 143 1.90 24.35 -8.50
N GLY A 144 2.77 24.50 -9.50
CA GLY A 144 4.06 25.19 -9.36
C GLY A 144 5.11 24.44 -8.55
N GLY A 145 4.97 23.12 -8.39
CA GLY A 145 5.96 22.30 -7.68
C GLY A 145 6.15 22.68 -6.22
N ALA A 146 5.24 23.44 -5.60
CA ALA A 146 5.34 23.84 -4.19
C ALA A 146 5.38 22.61 -3.25
N ALA A 147 4.84 21.47 -3.72
CA ALA A 147 4.90 20.16 -3.08
C ALA A 147 6.09 19.29 -3.54
N ASN A 148 7.16 19.85 -4.15
CA ASN A 148 8.37 19.12 -4.56
C ASN A 148 9.19 18.51 -3.40
N ARG A 149 8.65 18.44 -2.17
CA ARG A 149 9.19 17.55 -1.16
C ARG A 149 8.86 16.12 -1.58
N ALA A 150 9.89 15.35 -1.89
CA ALA A 150 9.79 13.90 -2.07
C ALA A 150 9.21 13.28 -0.80
N GLY A 151 7.89 13.04 -0.78
CA GLY A 151 7.21 12.52 0.40
C GLY A 151 7.20 11.01 0.37
N SER A 152 8.00 10.34 1.22
CA SER A 152 8.23 8.88 1.31
C SER A 152 8.32 8.16 -0.05
N VAL A 153 8.77 6.92 -0.10
CA VAL A 153 8.58 6.01 -1.25
C VAL A 153 8.54 4.60 -0.66
N PRO A 154 7.85 3.65 -1.30
CA PRO A 154 7.94 2.26 -0.89
C PRO A 154 9.38 1.81 -0.70
N THR A 155 9.60 0.87 0.21
CA THR A 155 10.96 0.34 0.48
C THR A 155 11.60 -0.20 -0.80
N ASP A 156 10.79 -0.84 -1.65
CA ASP A 156 11.20 -1.36 -2.96
C ASP A 156 11.70 -0.29 -3.94
N GLU A 157 11.21 0.95 -3.80
CA GLU A 157 11.58 2.08 -4.66
C GLU A 157 12.75 2.92 -4.10
N LYS A 158 13.25 2.62 -2.88
CA LYS A 158 14.36 3.39 -2.27
C LYS A 158 15.70 3.01 -2.89
N GLU A 159 16.44 4.02 -3.39
CA GLU A 159 17.78 3.84 -3.96
C GLU A 159 18.83 3.37 -2.94
N HIS A 160 18.67 3.73 -1.67
CA HIS A 160 19.65 3.46 -0.60
C HIS A 160 19.33 2.21 0.24
N VAL A 161 18.27 1.49 -0.10
CA VAL A 161 17.91 0.23 0.57
C VAL A 161 18.55 -0.93 -0.18
N GLY A 162 19.22 -1.83 0.55
CA GLY A 162 19.85 -3.01 -0.04
C GLY A 162 18.82 -3.93 -0.68
N ASP A 163 19.13 -4.49 -1.85
CA ASP A 163 18.17 -5.23 -2.67
C ASP A 163 17.51 -6.43 -1.98
N HIS A 164 18.16 -7.01 -0.96
CA HIS A 164 17.60 -8.09 -0.13
C HIS A 164 16.40 -7.67 0.74
N LEU A 165 16.19 -6.37 0.93
CA LEU A 165 15.03 -5.80 1.65
C LEU A 165 13.91 -5.39 0.70
N LYS A 166 14.10 -5.59 -0.62
CA LYS A 166 13.09 -5.30 -1.63
C LYS A 166 12.32 -6.58 -1.95
N LEU A 167 11.00 -6.49 -2.03
CA LEU A 167 10.15 -7.63 -2.38
C LEU A 167 10.09 -7.81 -3.90
N GLY A 168 10.28 -9.05 -4.35
CA GLY A 168 9.96 -9.42 -5.73
C GLY A 168 8.43 -9.51 -5.87
N LYS A 169 7.85 -8.74 -6.79
CA LYS A 169 6.41 -8.78 -7.09
C LYS A 169 5.97 -10.21 -7.35
N PHE A 170 4.86 -10.64 -6.75
CA PHE A 170 4.31 -11.98 -6.98
C PHE A 170 3.86 -12.11 -8.45
N SER A 171 4.72 -12.67 -9.29
CA SER A 171 4.37 -13.12 -10.63
C SER A 171 4.02 -14.61 -10.56
N ASN A 172 3.09 -15.06 -11.40
CA ASN A 172 2.72 -16.48 -11.52
C ASN A 172 3.92 -17.40 -11.93
N GLU A 173 5.16 -16.89 -11.95
CA GLU A 173 6.40 -17.60 -12.25
C GLU A 173 7.28 -17.85 -11.01
N HIS A 174 6.74 -17.75 -9.78
CA HIS A 174 7.43 -18.33 -8.63
C HIS A 174 7.39 -19.86 -8.70
N THR A 175 8.34 -20.42 -9.45
CA THR A 175 8.77 -21.81 -9.26
C THR A 175 9.26 -21.90 -7.82
N ILE A 176 8.46 -22.52 -6.95
CA ILE A 176 8.82 -22.80 -5.56
C ILE A 176 10.03 -23.71 -5.58
N MET A 177 11.23 -23.14 -5.53
CA MET A 177 12.42 -23.89 -5.15
C MET A 177 12.26 -24.17 -3.65
N ASN A 178 11.93 -25.43 -3.34
CA ASN A 178 12.04 -26.00 -2.01
C ASN A 178 13.52 -25.94 -1.56
N GLU A 179 13.98 -24.77 -1.14
CA GLU A 179 15.25 -24.65 -0.43
C GLU A 179 15.02 -25.10 1.01
N LYS A 180 15.50 -26.31 1.30
CA LYS A 180 15.62 -26.81 2.67
C LYS A 180 16.39 -25.78 3.51
N PRO A 181 16.03 -25.57 4.79
CA PRO A 181 16.71 -24.60 5.64
C PRO A 181 18.17 -25.01 5.83
N ILE A 182 19.08 -24.18 5.31
CA ILE A 182 20.50 -24.22 5.64
C ILE A 182 20.63 -23.71 7.07
N ILE A 183 20.92 -24.59 8.02
CA ILE A 183 21.22 -24.22 9.42
C ILE A 183 22.59 -23.52 9.44
N PRO A 184 22.69 -22.20 9.72
CA PRO A 184 23.97 -21.54 9.85
C PRO A 184 24.49 -21.74 11.29
N GLY A 185 25.74 -22.19 11.39
CA GLY A 185 26.40 -22.55 12.65
C GLY A 185 26.41 -21.45 13.72
N LYS A 186 26.34 -21.90 14.99
CA LYS A 186 26.38 -21.12 16.22
C LYS A 186 27.47 -20.03 16.21
N LYS A 187 27.07 -18.75 16.14
CA LYS A 187 27.94 -17.62 16.45
C LYS A 187 28.02 -17.45 17.98
N LYS A 188 29.21 -17.68 18.56
CA LYS A 188 29.51 -17.40 19.97
C LYS A 188 29.66 -15.88 20.17
N LEU A 189 28.89 -15.33 21.09
CA LEU A 189 29.06 -13.96 21.60
C LEU A 189 30.38 -13.89 22.39
N THR A 190 31.25 -12.94 22.03
CA THR A 190 32.41 -12.56 22.86
C THR A 190 32.12 -11.18 23.45
N VAL A 191 32.07 -11.09 24.77
CA VAL A 191 31.88 -9.85 25.53
C VAL A 191 33.24 -9.19 25.75
N GLY A 192 33.40 -7.99 25.18
CA GLY A 192 34.57 -7.14 25.39
C GLY A 192 34.64 -6.67 26.85
N SER A 193 35.81 -6.82 27.45
CA SER A 193 36.09 -6.43 28.84
C SER A 193 36.22 -4.91 28.95
N LEU A 194 35.41 -4.29 29.83
CA LEU A 194 35.60 -2.91 30.28
C LEU A 194 36.96 -2.77 30.98
N LYS A 195 37.78 -1.82 30.53
CA LYS A 195 38.91 -1.31 31.30
C LYS A 195 38.45 -0.09 32.08
N TYR A 196 38.55 -0.17 33.41
CA TYR A 196 38.43 0.98 34.30
C TYR A 196 39.66 1.89 34.12
N ASN A 197 39.41 3.19 33.97
CA ASN A 197 40.37 4.26 34.28
C ASN A 197 39.76 5.09 35.40
#